data_AF-A0A382H0S6-F1
#
_entry.id   AF-A0A382H0S6-F1
#
_cell.length_a   1.000
_cell.length_b   1.000
_cell.length_c   1.000
_cell.angle_alpha   90.00
_cell.angle_beta   90.00
_cell.angle_gamma   90.00
#
_symmetry.space_group_name_H-M   'P 1'
#
loop_
_entity.id
_entity.type
_entity.pdbx_description
1 polymer ?
#
loop_
_entity_poly.entity_id
_entity_poly.type
_entity_poly.pdbx_seq_one_letter_code
_entity_poly.pdbx_strand_id
1 'polypeptide(L)'
;MAKQLRKWLLYAFASILSAILFLLVGVFFNWFGVYQGPGEVIELNKISSTFIEEGEVSQKPSAKKILFGDLHVHTTFSFDALLLNLPIANGEGTHPVADACNFARFCSNLDFFAVTDHAEWLTKREWKDSLDSIQNCARVSDDLDEPPLVPFLGWEWTQASVNKDTHYGHKNIIIRGIDKEEVPSMPISTTSGAFNSFAFGSTTLVTAAAVLLDFPNRKHYLDWRFKSLVAKASKDCKQGEELNSNSDCYEKAETSAELFRKLEQLNLDTLVIPHGSAWGNVTPPLTSWDLQL
;
A
#
# COMPACT_ATOMS: atom_id res chain seq x y z
N MET A 1 -42.06 -36.14 28.08
CA MET A 1 -41.36 -35.89 26.80
C MET A 1 -41.28 -34.41 26.40
N ALA A 2 -42.37 -33.66 26.28
CA ALA A 2 -42.35 -32.26 25.81
C ALA A 2 -41.46 -31.28 26.65
N LYS A 3 -41.45 -31.38 27.99
CA LYS A 3 -40.61 -30.52 28.86
C LYS A 3 -39.11 -30.80 28.71
N GLN A 4 -38.72 -32.06 28.55
CA GLN A 4 -37.31 -32.44 28.34
C GLN A 4 -36.85 -32.00 26.95
N LEU A 5 -37.68 -32.20 25.92
CA LEU A 5 -37.38 -31.71 24.56
C LEU A 5 -37.19 -30.18 24.54
N ARG A 6 -38.06 -29.42 25.22
CA ARG A 6 -37.91 -27.96 25.35
C ARG A 6 -36.60 -27.54 26.04
N LYS A 7 -36.17 -28.26 27.08
CA LYS A 7 -34.88 -28.00 27.74
C LYS A 7 -33.69 -28.26 26.81
N TRP A 8 -33.70 -29.37 26.09
CA TRP A 8 -32.66 -29.68 25.10
C TRP A 8 -32.61 -28.65 23.97
N LEU A 9 -33.76 -28.20 23.46
CA LEU A 9 -33.81 -27.12 22.46
C LEU A 9 -33.25 -25.80 23.01
N LEU A 10 -33.55 -25.45 24.27
CA LEU A 10 -32.99 -24.26 24.92
C LEU A 10 -31.47 -24.37 25.08
N TYR A 11 -30.94 -25.54 25.48
CA TYR A 11 -29.50 -25.75 25.59
C TYR A 11 -28.80 -25.70 24.24
N ALA A 12 -29.39 -26.32 23.20
CA ALA A 12 -28.87 -26.24 21.85
C ALA A 12 -28.84 -24.79 21.34
N PHE A 13 -29.93 -24.04 21.54
CA PHE A 13 -30.00 -22.63 21.16
C PHE A 13 -28.98 -21.77 21.91
N ALA A 14 -28.86 -21.95 23.23
CA ALA A 14 -27.88 -21.24 24.05
C ALA A 14 -26.44 -21.57 23.64
N SER A 15 -26.16 -22.82 23.29
CA SER A 15 -24.84 -23.24 22.81
C SER A 15 -24.49 -22.58 21.47
N ILE A 16 -25.42 -22.56 20.51
CA ILE A 16 -25.23 -21.89 19.22
C ILE A 16 -25.02 -20.38 19.42
N LEU A 17 -25.87 -19.74 20.23
CA LEU A 17 -25.74 -18.31 20.52
C LEU A 17 -24.39 -17.98 21.17
N SER A 18 -23.95 -18.82 22.10
CA SER A 18 -22.65 -18.67 22.76
C SER A 18 -21.49 -18.81 21.77
N ALA A 19 -21.56 -19.73 20.82
CA ALA A 19 -20.54 -19.89 19.79
C ALA A 19 -20.50 -18.67 18.85
N ILE A 20 -21.65 -18.16 18.41
CA ILE A 20 -21.74 -16.96 17.59
C ILE A 20 -21.17 -15.75 18.36
N LEU A 21 -21.54 -15.59 19.63
CA LEU A 21 -21.02 -14.52 20.46
C LEU A 21 -19.49 -14.62 20.63
N PHE A 22 -18.97 -15.82 20.85
CA PHE A 22 -17.52 -16.05 20.93
C PHE A 22 -16.80 -15.65 19.64
N LEU A 23 -17.35 -16.02 18.48
CA LEU A 23 -16.79 -15.60 17.19
C LEU A 23 -16.85 -14.08 17.00
N LEU A 24 -17.97 -13.44 17.33
CA LEU A 24 -18.10 -11.98 17.25
C LEU A 24 -17.12 -11.26 18.18
N VAL A 25 -16.91 -11.78 19.39
CA VAL A 25 -15.88 -11.30 20.33
C VAL A 25 -14.48 -11.50 19.75
N GLY A 26 -14.22 -12.64 19.12
CA GLY A 26 -12.94 -12.90 18.47
C GLY A 26 -12.67 -11.99 17.28
N VAL A 27 -13.68 -11.67 16.46
CA VAL A 27 -13.57 -10.63 15.43
C VAL A 27 -13.35 -9.26 16.09
N PHE A 28 -14.12 -8.92 17.12
CA PHE A 28 -14.00 -7.63 17.82
C PHE A 28 -12.58 -7.39 18.34
N PHE A 29 -11.99 -8.37 19.03
CA PHE A 29 -10.62 -8.30 19.55
C PHE A 29 -9.55 -8.70 18.54
N ASN A 30 -9.92 -8.92 17.27
CA ASN A 30 -9.01 -9.22 16.16
C ASN A 30 -8.11 -10.45 16.41
N TRP A 31 -8.69 -11.54 16.93
CA TRP A 31 -7.95 -12.77 17.23
C TRP A 31 -7.52 -13.55 15.99
N PHE A 32 -8.14 -13.31 14.84
CA PHE A 32 -8.01 -14.17 13.66
C PHE A 32 -7.30 -13.52 12.47
N GLY A 33 -7.17 -12.19 12.48
CA GLY A 33 -6.46 -11.45 11.43
C GLY A 33 -4.96 -11.46 11.69
N VAL A 34 -4.17 -11.54 10.63
CA VAL A 34 -2.70 -11.53 10.74
C VAL A 34 -2.08 -10.49 9.82
N TYR A 35 -0.85 -10.09 10.17
CA TYR A 35 -0.02 -9.28 9.30
C TYR A 35 0.32 -10.03 8.01
N GLN A 36 0.17 -9.35 6.87
CA GLN A 36 0.54 -9.85 5.56
C GLN A 36 1.89 -9.22 5.21
N GLY A 37 2.96 -10.01 5.13
CA GLY A 37 4.31 -9.49 4.93
C GLY A 37 4.60 -9.03 3.50
N PRO A 38 5.85 -8.60 3.21
CA PRO A 38 6.25 -8.07 1.91
C PRO A 38 6.39 -9.13 0.80
N GLY A 39 6.11 -10.40 1.09
CA GLY A 39 6.23 -11.50 0.12
C GLY A 39 7.68 -11.93 -0.11
N GLU A 40 7.89 -12.69 -1.19
CA GLU A 40 9.20 -13.23 -1.57
C GLU A 40 9.53 -12.85 -3.02
N VAL A 41 10.71 -12.25 -3.22
CA VAL A 41 11.23 -11.99 -4.57
C VAL A 41 11.76 -13.29 -5.12
N ILE A 42 11.27 -13.69 -6.29
CA ILE A 42 11.59 -14.98 -6.90
C ILE A 42 12.99 -14.95 -7.51
N GLU A 43 13.89 -15.81 -7.05
CA GLU A 43 15.26 -15.94 -7.58
C GLU A 43 15.31 -16.86 -8.82
N LEU A 44 14.57 -16.49 -9.86
CA LEU A 44 14.64 -17.12 -11.17
C LEU A 44 15.15 -16.12 -12.19
N ASN A 45 15.94 -16.61 -13.16
CA ASN A 45 16.33 -15.81 -14.31
C ASN A 45 15.10 -15.48 -15.13
N LYS A 46 15.02 -14.24 -15.60
CA LYS A 46 14.06 -13.87 -16.65
C LYS A 46 14.29 -14.78 -17.85
N ILE A 47 13.22 -15.37 -18.39
CA ILE A 47 13.32 -16.06 -19.69
C ILE A 47 13.62 -14.96 -20.70
N SER A 48 14.90 -14.85 -21.07
CA SER A 48 15.32 -13.94 -22.11
C SER A 48 14.66 -14.40 -23.41
N SER A 49 13.64 -13.67 -23.88
CA SER A 49 13.06 -13.85 -25.22
C SER A 49 14.03 -13.45 -26.34
N THR A 50 15.28 -13.17 -25.97
CA THR A 50 16.45 -13.03 -26.81
C THR A 50 16.83 -14.37 -27.46
N PHE A 51 15.92 -14.94 -28.25
CA PHE A 51 16.31 -15.54 -29.53
C PHE A 51 16.64 -14.37 -30.47
N ILE A 52 17.72 -13.64 -30.16
CA ILE A 52 18.37 -12.83 -31.18
C ILE A 52 19.03 -13.86 -32.10
N GLU A 53 18.41 -14.12 -33.25
CA GLU A 53 19.18 -14.55 -34.40
C GLU A 53 20.39 -13.62 -34.47
N GLU A 54 21.60 -14.19 -34.46
CA GLU A 54 22.85 -13.48 -34.70
C GLU A 54 22.83 -12.88 -36.12
N GLY A 55 22.05 -11.83 -36.31
CA GLY A 55 22.02 -10.98 -37.48
C GLY A 55 22.79 -9.73 -37.15
N GLU A 56 23.94 -9.56 -37.78
CA GLU A 56 24.80 -8.38 -37.71
C GLU A 56 23.99 -7.08 -37.77
N VAL A 57 23.80 -6.42 -36.62
CA VAL A 57 23.51 -4.99 -36.58
C VAL A 57 24.70 -4.31 -35.93
N SER A 58 25.74 -4.13 -36.74
CA SER A 58 26.74 -3.09 -36.51
C SER A 58 26.06 -1.73 -36.64
N GLN A 59 25.43 -1.26 -35.56
CA GLN A 59 25.11 0.14 -35.37
C GLN A 59 25.75 0.61 -34.08
N LYS A 60 26.57 1.67 -34.18
CA LYS A 60 27.09 2.41 -33.03
C LYS A 60 25.99 2.53 -31.96
N PRO A 61 26.26 2.20 -30.69
CA PRO A 61 25.25 2.39 -29.66
C PRO A 61 24.80 3.84 -29.68
N SER A 62 23.50 4.05 -29.93
CA SER A 62 22.86 5.35 -29.71
C SER A 62 23.17 5.76 -28.26
N ALA A 63 23.71 6.95 -28.05
CA ALA A 63 24.01 7.47 -26.71
C ALA A 63 22.74 7.63 -25.84
N LYS A 64 21.55 7.53 -26.43
CA LYS A 64 20.26 7.62 -25.74
C LYS A 64 19.54 6.27 -25.80
N LYS A 65 19.06 5.82 -24.65
CA LYS A 65 18.20 4.65 -24.48
C LYS A 65 16.79 5.12 -24.11
N ILE A 66 15.76 4.42 -24.58
CA ILE A 66 14.38 4.59 -24.11
C ILE A 66 14.17 3.55 -23.02
N LEU A 67 13.62 3.98 -21.89
CA LEU A 67 13.31 3.12 -20.75
C LEU A 67 11.81 3.19 -20.47
N PHE A 68 11.23 2.05 -20.13
CA PHE A 68 9.82 1.89 -19.76
C PHE A 68 9.74 1.51 -18.29
N GLY A 69 8.90 2.22 -17.53
CA GLY A 69 8.74 1.95 -16.12
C GLY A 69 7.44 2.47 -15.57
N ASP A 70 7.18 2.10 -14.32
CA ASP A 70 5.96 2.44 -13.59
C ASP A 70 6.29 3.06 -12.24
N LEU A 71 6.00 4.35 -12.07
CA LEU A 71 6.28 5.08 -10.84
C LEU A 71 5.06 5.23 -9.93
N HIS A 72 4.02 4.43 -10.13
CA HIS A 72 2.79 4.49 -9.35
C HIS A 72 2.23 3.09 -9.04
N VAL A 73 2.90 2.36 -8.16
CA VAL A 73 2.53 0.98 -7.81
C VAL A 73 2.05 0.89 -6.36
N HIS A 74 0.82 0.39 -6.19
CA HIS A 74 0.24 0.06 -4.89
C HIS A 74 0.30 -1.45 -4.63
N THR A 75 0.53 -1.80 -3.38
CA THR A 75 0.67 -3.16 -2.87
C THR A 75 -0.37 -3.41 -1.79
N THR A 76 -0.39 -4.62 -1.23
CA THR A 76 -1.22 -5.00 -0.09
C THR A 76 -1.07 -4.05 1.13
N PHE A 77 0.01 -3.28 1.21
CA PHE A 77 0.16 -2.27 2.25
C PHE A 77 -0.64 -0.99 2.01
N SER A 78 -1.00 -0.70 0.76
CA SER A 78 -1.93 0.38 0.44
C SER A 78 -3.38 -0.02 0.72
N PHE A 79 -4.18 1.00 1.02
CA PHE A 79 -5.60 0.86 1.22
C PHE A 79 -6.31 0.17 0.04
N ASP A 80 -6.24 0.86 -1.09
CA ASP A 80 -7.06 0.67 -2.26
C ASP A 80 -6.75 -0.70 -2.86
N ALA A 81 -5.47 -1.04 -2.99
CA ALA A 81 -5.01 -2.34 -3.44
C ALA A 81 -5.49 -3.47 -2.53
N LEU A 82 -5.47 -3.33 -1.20
CA LEU A 82 -5.99 -4.37 -0.30
C LEU A 82 -7.52 -4.48 -0.36
N LEU A 83 -8.24 -3.35 -0.28
CA LEU A 83 -9.70 -3.35 -0.23
C LEU A 83 -10.31 -3.82 -1.56
N LEU A 84 -9.81 -3.29 -2.68
CA LEU A 84 -10.34 -3.58 -4.02
C LEU A 84 -9.95 -4.97 -4.51
N ASN A 85 -8.90 -5.59 -3.93
CA ASN A 85 -8.59 -6.98 -4.21
C ASN A 85 -9.23 -7.98 -3.23
N LEU A 86 -10.15 -7.55 -2.36
CA LEU A 86 -10.93 -8.50 -1.57
C LEU A 86 -11.82 -9.36 -2.47
N PRO A 87 -12.06 -10.65 -2.13
CA PRO A 87 -12.88 -11.53 -2.96
C PRO A 87 -14.31 -11.02 -3.21
N ILE A 88 -14.93 -10.30 -2.27
CA ILE A 88 -16.25 -9.67 -2.45
C ILE A 88 -16.25 -8.57 -3.54
N ALA A 89 -15.10 -7.99 -3.84
CA ALA A 89 -14.89 -7.05 -4.93
C ALA A 89 -14.48 -7.76 -6.25
N ASN A 90 -14.52 -9.10 -6.29
CA ASN A 90 -13.96 -9.94 -7.37
C ASN A 90 -12.45 -9.77 -7.56
N GLY A 91 -11.75 -9.40 -6.48
CA GLY A 91 -10.30 -9.30 -6.48
C GLY A 91 -9.58 -10.65 -6.41
N GLU A 92 -8.32 -10.64 -6.80
CA GLU A 92 -7.45 -11.84 -6.82
C GLU A 92 -6.81 -12.14 -5.45
N GLY A 93 -6.98 -11.25 -4.46
CA GLY A 93 -6.40 -11.37 -3.13
C GLY A 93 -5.21 -10.43 -2.93
N THR A 94 -4.17 -10.90 -2.26
CA THR A 94 -3.10 -10.01 -1.80
C THR A 94 -1.90 -10.05 -2.72
N HIS A 95 -1.47 -8.86 -3.15
CA HIS A 95 -0.25 -8.64 -3.91
C HIS A 95 0.75 -7.87 -3.04
N PRO A 96 1.68 -8.55 -2.35
CA PRO A 96 2.67 -7.89 -1.51
C PRO A 96 3.75 -7.15 -2.33
N VAL A 97 4.64 -6.43 -1.65
CA VAL A 97 5.71 -5.64 -2.30
C VAL A 97 6.56 -6.46 -3.28
N ALA A 98 6.90 -7.69 -2.92
CA ALA A 98 7.68 -8.57 -3.78
C ALA A 98 6.93 -8.99 -5.05
N ASP A 99 5.59 -9.04 -5.04
CA ASP A 99 4.82 -9.31 -6.26
C ASP A 99 4.99 -8.19 -7.29
N ALA A 100 5.11 -6.93 -6.85
CA ALA A 100 5.41 -5.82 -7.75
C ALA A 100 6.77 -6.02 -8.46
N CYS A 101 7.79 -6.44 -7.72
CA CYS A 101 9.10 -6.81 -8.29
C CYS A 101 8.96 -7.97 -9.29
N ASN A 102 8.32 -9.07 -8.87
CA ASN A 102 8.15 -10.26 -9.70
C ASN A 102 7.36 -9.93 -10.98
N PHE A 103 6.31 -9.12 -10.88
CA PHE A 103 5.51 -8.69 -12.01
C PHE A 103 6.30 -7.79 -12.98
N ALA A 104 7.04 -6.81 -12.45
CA ALA A 104 7.92 -5.97 -13.25
C ALA A 104 9.00 -6.79 -13.98
N ARG A 105 9.58 -7.78 -13.30
CA ARG A 105 10.61 -8.67 -13.87
C ARG A 105 10.05 -9.61 -14.93
N PHE A 106 8.98 -10.35 -14.64
CA PHE A 106 8.55 -11.47 -15.48
C PHE A 106 7.36 -11.16 -16.40
N CYS A 107 6.41 -10.34 -15.96
CA CYS A 107 5.16 -10.11 -16.69
C CYS A 107 5.24 -8.88 -17.59
N SER A 108 5.75 -7.76 -17.06
CA SER A 108 5.78 -6.47 -17.78
C SER A 108 7.11 -6.16 -18.45
N ASN A 109 8.19 -6.83 -18.03
CA ASN A 109 9.54 -6.57 -18.53
C ASN A 109 9.92 -5.06 -18.45
N LEU A 110 9.72 -4.46 -17.27
CA LEU A 110 10.04 -3.04 -17.05
C LEU A 110 11.55 -2.83 -16.88
N ASP A 111 12.01 -1.62 -17.20
CA ASP A 111 13.36 -1.14 -16.89
C ASP A 111 13.45 -0.57 -15.47
N PHE A 112 12.36 0.00 -14.95
CA PHE A 112 12.27 0.51 -13.59
C PHE A 112 10.85 0.51 -13.04
N PHE A 113 10.69 0.52 -11.72
CA PHE A 113 9.40 0.77 -11.08
C PHE A 113 9.56 1.42 -9.70
N ALA A 114 8.50 1.99 -9.15
CA ALA A 114 8.47 2.49 -7.77
C ALA A 114 7.25 2.00 -7.01
N VAL A 115 7.47 1.52 -5.79
CA VAL A 115 6.37 1.23 -4.85
C VAL A 115 5.98 2.53 -4.15
N THR A 116 4.73 2.92 -4.30
CA THR A 116 4.17 4.20 -3.84
C THR A 116 2.86 3.99 -3.10
N ASP A 117 2.86 3.10 -2.11
CA ASP A 117 1.69 2.89 -1.25
C ASP A 117 1.27 4.20 -0.55
N HIS A 118 -0.02 4.35 -0.23
CA HIS A 118 -0.54 5.53 0.46
C HIS A 118 0.13 5.74 1.83
N ALA A 119 0.79 6.88 2.02
CA ALA A 119 1.46 7.22 3.28
C ALA A 119 0.50 7.26 4.47
N GLU A 120 -0.78 7.56 4.24
CA GLU A 120 -1.85 7.62 5.23
C GLU A 120 -2.23 6.26 5.82
N TRP A 121 -1.78 5.15 5.23
CA TRP A 121 -2.02 3.79 5.74
C TRP A 121 -0.74 2.99 5.96
N LEU A 122 0.40 3.42 5.41
CA LEU A 122 1.66 2.73 5.66
C LEU A 122 2.05 2.77 7.13
N THR A 123 2.30 1.64 7.77
CA THR A 123 2.89 1.57 9.12
C THR A 123 4.41 1.64 9.06
N LYS A 124 5.07 1.96 10.18
CA LYS A 124 6.53 1.96 10.26
C LYS A 124 7.17 0.61 9.94
N ARG A 125 6.49 -0.47 10.36
CA ARG A 125 6.90 -1.81 9.97
C ARG A 125 6.80 -2.00 8.47
N GLU A 126 5.67 -1.65 7.86
CA GLU A 126 5.44 -1.85 6.43
C GLU A 126 6.36 -0.98 5.58
N TRP A 127 6.65 0.25 5.99
CA TRP A 127 7.62 1.11 5.32
C TRP A 127 9.00 0.45 5.28
N LYS A 128 9.44 -0.11 6.41
CA LYS A 128 10.67 -0.88 6.47
C LYS A 128 10.61 -2.16 5.63
N ASP A 129 9.52 -2.92 5.73
CA ASP A 129 9.36 -4.16 4.98
C ASP A 129 9.32 -3.88 3.45
N SER A 130 8.81 -2.72 3.02
CA SER A 130 8.91 -2.24 1.64
C SER A 130 10.35 -1.93 1.23
N LEU A 131 11.10 -1.21 2.06
CA LEU A 131 12.53 -0.95 1.81
C LEU A 131 13.33 -2.24 1.68
N ASP A 132 13.18 -3.15 2.65
CA ASP A 132 13.89 -4.43 2.68
C ASP A 132 13.57 -5.27 1.42
N SER A 133 12.31 -5.25 0.95
CA SER A 133 11.89 -5.94 -0.27
C SER A 133 12.43 -5.29 -1.55
N ILE A 134 12.46 -3.96 -1.62
CA ILE A 134 13.03 -3.20 -2.76
C ILE A 134 14.54 -3.42 -2.87
N GLN A 135 15.26 -3.39 -1.75
CA GLN A 135 16.69 -3.73 -1.70
C GLN A 135 16.93 -5.18 -2.16
N ASN A 136 16.09 -6.12 -1.71
CA ASN A 136 16.18 -7.51 -2.16
C ASN A 136 15.90 -7.64 -3.68
N CYS A 137 14.91 -6.93 -4.20
CA CYS A 137 14.60 -6.89 -5.63
C CYS A 137 15.80 -6.38 -6.45
N ALA A 138 16.42 -5.28 -6.01
CA ALA A 138 17.58 -4.70 -6.69
C ALA A 138 18.73 -5.71 -6.76
N ARG A 139 19.06 -6.35 -5.63
CA ARG A 139 20.10 -7.38 -5.55
C ARG A 139 19.80 -8.56 -6.47
N VAL A 140 18.61 -9.14 -6.37
CA VAL A 140 18.24 -10.32 -7.18
C VAL A 140 18.25 -9.99 -8.67
N SER A 141 17.80 -8.80 -9.05
CA SER A 141 17.78 -8.39 -10.46
C SER A 141 19.20 -8.11 -11.00
N ASP A 142 20.07 -7.48 -10.20
CA ASP A 142 21.48 -7.28 -10.55
C ASP A 142 22.22 -8.61 -10.75
N ASP A 143 21.90 -9.62 -9.93
CA ASP A 143 22.50 -10.95 -10.02
C ASP A 143 22.00 -11.79 -11.21
N LEU A 144 20.72 -11.64 -11.60
CA LEU A 144 20.04 -12.63 -12.47
C LEU A 144 19.47 -12.07 -13.80
N ASP A 145 19.23 -10.77 -13.92
CA ASP A 145 18.58 -10.17 -15.09
C ASP A 145 19.57 -9.37 -15.95
N GLU A 146 19.34 -9.35 -17.26
CA GLU A 146 20.14 -8.56 -18.20
C GLU A 146 19.26 -7.82 -19.22
N PRO A 147 19.14 -6.48 -19.14
CA PRO A 147 19.67 -5.61 -18.08
C PRO A 147 18.93 -5.78 -16.73
N PRO A 148 19.54 -5.40 -15.60
CA PRO A 148 18.87 -5.34 -14.30
C PRO A 148 17.71 -4.34 -14.29
N LEU A 149 16.65 -4.70 -13.55
CA LEU A 149 15.55 -3.83 -13.17
C LEU A 149 16.02 -2.84 -12.11
N VAL A 150 15.58 -1.58 -12.21
CA VAL A 150 15.84 -0.56 -11.18
C VAL A 150 14.58 -0.34 -10.33
N PRO A 151 14.48 -0.95 -9.13
CA PRO A 151 13.38 -0.68 -8.22
C PRO A 151 13.64 0.57 -7.38
N PHE A 152 12.62 1.40 -7.22
CA PHE A 152 12.62 2.58 -6.37
C PHE A 152 11.65 2.41 -5.21
N LEU A 153 11.95 3.10 -4.11
CA LEU A 153 11.03 3.27 -3.00
C LEU A 153 10.43 4.68 -3.05
N GLY A 154 9.14 4.77 -2.78
CA GLY A 154 8.42 6.03 -2.71
C GLY A 154 7.14 5.89 -1.90
N TRP A 155 6.30 6.92 -1.93
CA TRP A 155 4.97 6.88 -1.34
C TRP A 155 4.02 7.80 -2.09
N GLU A 156 2.73 7.51 -2.00
CA GLU A 156 1.70 8.46 -2.41
C GLU A 156 1.28 9.31 -1.21
N TRP A 157 1.41 10.64 -1.36
CA TRP A 157 0.79 11.62 -0.49
C TRP A 157 -0.60 11.95 -1.03
N THR A 158 -1.63 11.63 -0.26
CA THR A 158 -3.01 11.46 -0.78
C THR A 158 -3.93 12.54 -0.22
N GLN A 159 -3.75 13.78 -0.65
CA GLN A 159 -4.58 14.89 -0.16
C GLN A 159 -5.84 15.06 -0.98
N ALA A 160 -6.99 15.05 -0.30
CA ALA A 160 -8.26 15.35 -0.92
C ALA A 160 -9.12 16.24 -0.02
N SER A 161 -9.73 17.25 -0.64
CA SER A 161 -10.77 18.11 -0.08
C SER A 161 -11.95 18.21 -1.04
N VAL A 162 -13.16 18.39 -0.51
CA VAL A 162 -14.37 18.73 -1.29
C VAL A 162 -14.40 20.21 -1.67
N ASN A 163 -13.63 21.05 -0.98
CA ASN A 163 -13.45 22.45 -1.32
C ASN A 163 -12.29 22.57 -2.31
N LYS A 164 -12.58 23.10 -3.50
CA LYS A 164 -11.61 23.32 -4.57
C LYS A 164 -10.40 24.15 -4.12
N ASP A 165 -10.58 25.08 -3.18
CA ASP A 165 -9.52 26.00 -2.73
C ASP A 165 -8.53 25.35 -1.76
N THR A 166 -8.87 24.16 -1.25
CA THR A 166 -8.02 23.37 -0.34
C THR A 166 -7.80 21.95 -0.83
N HIS A 167 -8.05 21.70 -2.11
CA HIS A 167 -7.80 20.41 -2.77
C HIS A 167 -6.42 20.45 -3.44
N TYR A 168 -5.42 19.88 -2.78
CA TYR A 168 -4.02 19.91 -3.24
C TYR A 168 -3.61 18.67 -4.04
N GLY A 169 -4.56 17.76 -4.28
CA GLY A 169 -4.40 16.55 -5.08
C GLY A 169 -3.39 15.57 -4.50
N HIS A 170 -3.03 14.59 -5.32
CA HIS A 170 -2.17 13.49 -4.91
C HIS A 170 -0.78 13.66 -5.54
N LYS A 171 0.24 13.16 -4.86
CA LYS A 171 1.63 13.24 -5.32
C LYS A 171 2.35 11.94 -5.01
N ASN A 172 2.99 11.38 -6.01
CA ASN A 172 4.00 10.35 -5.78
C ASN A 172 5.33 11.02 -5.50
N ILE A 173 5.94 10.62 -4.39
CA ILE A 173 7.30 11.02 -4.01
C ILE A 173 8.18 9.81 -4.19
N ILE A 174 9.10 9.87 -5.14
CA ILE A 174 10.05 8.81 -5.44
C ILE A 174 11.40 9.22 -4.88
N ILE A 175 12.03 8.34 -4.09
CA ILE A 175 13.36 8.56 -3.56
C ILE A 175 14.36 7.90 -4.51
N ARG A 176 15.44 8.62 -4.84
CA ARG A 176 16.49 8.06 -5.70
C ARG A 176 17.27 6.93 -5.02
N GLY A 177 17.59 7.13 -3.74
CA GLY A 177 18.36 6.19 -2.93
C GLY A 177 17.48 5.14 -2.27
N ILE A 178 18.02 3.93 -2.14
CA ILE A 178 17.41 2.83 -1.38
C ILE A 178 18.35 2.38 -0.25
N ASP A 179 19.42 3.12 0.03
CA ASP A 179 20.23 2.90 1.23
C ASP A 179 19.50 3.45 2.45
N LYS A 180 19.76 2.85 3.62
CA LYS A 180 19.02 3.17 4.84
C LYS A 180 19.17 4.64 5.28
N GLU A 181 20.31 5.25 4.97
CA GLU A 181 20.63 6.65 5.26
C GLU A 181 20.00 7.62 4.26
N GLU A 182 19.57 7.13 3.09
CA GLU A 182 18.95 7.91 2.02
C GLU A 182 17.42 7.80 2.03
N VAL A 183 16.85 7.13 3.03
CA VAL A 183 15.41 6.89 3.16
C VAL A 183 14.93 7.47 4.50
N PRO A 184 13.82 8.22 4.53
CA PRO A 184 13.31 8.78 5.77
C PRO A 184 12.80 7.65 6.67
N SER A 185 12.76 7.89 7.99
CA SER A 185 12.26 6.90 8.94
C SER A 185 10.79 6.50 8.71
N MET A 186 10.01 7.41 8.11
CA MET A 186 8.62 7.26 7.72
C MET A 186 8.27 8.19 6.55
N PRO A 187 7.27 7.84 5.71
CA PRO A 187 6.67 8.75 4.75
C PRO A 187 6.00 9.96 5.40
N ILE A 188 5.97 11.09 4.69
CA ILE A 188 5.15 12.26 5.06
C ILE A 188 3.72 12.02 4.58
N SER A 189 2.78 12.05 5.51
CA SER A 189 1.35 11.82 5.29
C SER A 189 0.55 13.13 5.24
N THR A 190 -0.78 13.06 5.20
CA THR A 190 -1.70 14.22 5.26
C THR A 190 -2.94 13.93 6.12
N THR A 191 -3.67 14.94 6.59
CA THR A 191 -5.04 14.72 7.07
C THR A 191 -5.99 14.57 5.89
N SER A 192 -6.03 13.37 5.35
CA SER A 192 -6.88 13.03 4.21
C SER A 192 -8.33 12.84 4.67
N GLY A 193 -9.10 13.93 4.76
CA GLY A 193 -10.46 13.98 5.32
C GLY A 193 -11.37 12.79 4.92
N ALA A 194 -11.82 12.75 3.66
CA ALA A 194 -12.72 11.69 3.16
C ALA A 194 -12.04 10.32 3.06
N PHE A 195 -10.74 10.29 2.75
CA PHE A 195 -9.92 9.07 2.70
C PHE A 195 -9.93 8.34 4.05
N ASN A 196 -9.74 9.05 5.16
CA ASN A 196 -9.79 8.47 6.51
C ASN A 196 -11.15 7.81 6.81
N SER A 197 -12.25 8.37 6.29
CA SER A 197 -13.59 7.79 6.49
C SER A 197 -13.77 6.49 5.73
N PHE A 198 -13.23 6.40 4.51
CA PHE A 198 -13.28 5.19 3.69
C PHE A 198 -12.26 4.15 4.22
N ALA A 199 -11.07 4.61 4.60
CA ALA A 199 -9.95 3.78 4.99
C ALA A 199 -10.16 2.99 6.28
N PHE A 200 -10.88 3.58 7.24
CA PHE A 200 -11.13 2.95 8.53
C PHE A 200 -12.52 2.29 8.64
N GLY A 201 -13.12 1.91 7.50
CA GLY A 201 -14.46 1.30 7.40
C GLY A 201 -14.59 -0.15 7.90
N SER A 202 -13.50 -0.79 8.31
CA SER A 202 -13.43 -2.20 8.75
C SER A 202 -14.03 -2.46 10.15
N THR A 203 -15.29 -2.05 10.37
CA THR A 203 -15.95 -2.28 11.67
C THR A 203 -16.12 -3.78 11.95
N THR A 204 -16.28 -4.14 13.23
CA THR A 204 -16.53 -5.53 13.64
C THR A 204 -17.74 -6.12 12.92
N LEU A 205 -18.83 -5.36 12.78
CA LEU A 205 -20.05 -5.82 12.11
C LEU A 205 -19.85 -6.02 10.61
N VAL A 206 -19.18 -5.08 9.94
CA VAL A 206 -18.86 -5.21 8.50
C VAL A 206 -17.98 -6.42 8.26
N THR A 207 -16.94 -6.59 9.07
CA THR A 207 -16.02 -7.74 8.96
C THR A 207 -16.77 -9.06 9.20
N ALA A 208 -17.58 -9.14 10.27
CA ALA A 208 -18.35 -10.33 10.58
C ALA A 208 -19.37 -10.65 9.47
N ALA A 209 -20.04 -9.64 8.91
CA ALA A 209 -20.96 -9.83 7.80
C ALA A 209 -20.24 -10.35 6.55
N ALA A 210 -19.09 -9.78 6.18
CA ALA A 210 -18.29 -10.25 5.05
C ALA A 210 -17.85 -11.72 5.23
N VAL A 211 -17.37 -12.07 6.44
CA VAL A 211 -17.01 -13.45 6.80
C VAL A 211 -18.21 -14.41 6.70
N LEU A 212 -19.41 -13.97 7.07
CA LEU A 212 -20.61 -14.81 6.99
C LEU A 212 -21.09 -15.00 5.54
N LEU A 213 -21.02 -13.93 4.74
CA LEU A 213 -21.44 -13.96 3.33
C LEU A 213 -20.46 -14.73 2.44
N ASP A 214 -19.16 -14.69 2.78
CA ASP A 214 -18.10 -15.32 2.01
C ASP A 214 -17.09 -16.03 2.93
N PHE A 215 -17.60 -17.05 3.63
CA PHE A 215 -16.84 -17.81 4.61
C PHE A 215 -15.60 -18.54 4.06
N PRO A 216 -15.59 -19.10 2.83
CA PRO A 216 -14.39 -19.70 2.26
C PRO A 216 -13.19 -18.74 2.26
N ASN A 217 -13.44 -17.46 1.99
CA ASN A 217 -12.44 -16.39 1.90
C ASN A 217 -12.29 -15.57 3.18
N ARG A 218 -12.87 -16.01 4.31
CA ARG A 218 -12.89 -15.29 5.60
C ARG A 218 -11.56 -14.67 6.02
N LYS A 219 -10.44 -15.32 5.67
CA LYS A 219 -9.10 -14.87 6.03
C LYS A 219 -8.78 -13.49 5.46
N HIS A 220 -9.18 -13.20 4.21
CA HIS A 220 -8.95 -11.89 3.59
C HIS A 220 -9.64 -10.76 4.36
N TYR A 221 -10.88 -10.98 4.81
CA TYR A 221 -11.63 -9.99 5.59
C TYR A 221 -11.06 -9.80 7.00
N LEU A 222 -10.58 -10.87 7.63
CA LEU A 222 -9.96 -10.82 8.94
C LEU A 222 -8.58 -10.14 8.89
N ASP A 223 -7.79 -10.39 7.84
CA ASP A 223 -6.50 -9.75 7.62
C ASP A 223 -6.69 -8.26 7.27
N TRP A 224 -7.69 -7.91 6.45
CA TRP A 224 -8.10 -6.50 6.24
C TRP A 224 -8.45 -5.81 7.55
N ARG A 225 -9.22 -6.46 8.43
CA ARG A 225 -9.51 -5.92 9.75
C ARG A 225 -8.25 -5.72 10.59
N PHE A 226 -7.31 -6.67 10.59
CA PHE A 226 -6.03 -6.51 11.27
C PHE A 226 -5.31 -5.25 10.75
N LYS A 227 -5.13 -5.15 9.43
CA LYS A 227 -4.43 -4.03 8.79
C LYS A 227 -5.08 -2.68 9.11
N SER A 228 -6.41 -2.57 9.01
CA SER A 228 -7.12 -1.33 9.34
C SER A 228 -7.02 -0.96 10.82
N LEU A 229 -6.99 -1.92 11.75
CA LEU A 229 -6.81 -1.63 13.18
C LEU A 229 -5.41 -1.12 13.49
N VAL A 230 -4.38 -1.73 12.89
CA VAL A 230 -2.99 -1.31 13.09
C VAL A 230 -2.79 0.11 12.54
N ALA A 231 -3.27 0.37 11.32
CA ALA A 231 -3.17 1.70 10.71
C ALA A 231 -3.93 2.79 11.49
N LYS A 232 -5.06 2.44 12.12
CA LYS A 232 -5.81 3.38 12.96
C LYS A 232 -5.16 3.64 14.31
N ALA A 233 -4.26 2.75 14.76
CA ALA A 233 -3.53 2.92 16.02
C ALA A 233 -2.34 3.88 15.89
N SER A 234 -1.93 4.19 14.66
CA SER A 234 -0.93 5.19 14.32
C SER A 234 -1.25 6.57 14.90
N LYS A 235 -0.22 7.27 15.36
CA LYS A 235 -0.34 8.60 15.99
C LYS A 235 0.39 9.65 15.18
N ASP A 236 -0.16 10.86 15.16
CA ASP A 236 0.49 12.01 14.53
C ASP A 236 1.59 12.57 15.44
N CYS A 237 2.66 13.07 14.84
CA CYS A 237 3.71 13.76 15.59
C CYS A 237 3.18 15.07 16.19
N LYS A 238 3.69 15.44 17.37
CA LYS A 238 3.37 16.76 17.92
C LYS A 238 4.04 17.84 17.08
N GLN A 239 3.38 18.99 16.98
CA GLN A 239 3.92 20.12 16.24
C GLN A 239 5.27 20.55 16.85
N GLY A 240 6.32 20.59 16.01
CA GLY A 240 7.68 20.97 16.42
C GLY A 240 8.52 19.85 17.04
N GLU A 241 8.04 18.60 17.04
CA GLU A 241 8.84 17.44 17.44
C GLU A 241 9.80 17.05 16.31
N GLU A 242 11.10 16.99 16.59
CA GLU A 242 12.09 16.51 15.62
C GLU A 242 11.91 15.00 15.40
N LEU A 243 11.69 14.63 14.14
CA LEU A 243 11.65 13.23 13.74
C LEU A 243 13.05 12.64 13.83
N ASN A 244 13.19 11.59 14.62
CA ASN A 244 14.35 10.74 14.58
C ASN A 244 13.92 9.29 14.35
N SER A 245 14.90 8.41 14.15
CA SER A 245 14.65 6.99 13.91
C SER A 245 13.87 6.29 15.04
N ASN A 246 13.81 6.87 16.25
CA ASN A 246 13.05 6.35 17.39
C ASN A 246 11.62 6.93 17.48
N SER A 247 11.30 7.98 16.72
CA SER A 247 9.94 8.53 16.67
C SER A 247 8.98 7.48 16.12
N ASP A 248 7.85 7.29 16.80
CA ASP A 248 6.78 6.34 16.44
C ASP A 248 5.49 7.10 16.08
N CYS A 249 5.66 8.15 15.29
CA CYS A 249 4.60 9.06 14.90
C CYS A 249 4.72 9.45 13.42
N TYR A 250 3.61 9.91 12.85
CA TYR A 250 3.51 10.33 11.45
C TYR A 250 3.71 11.81 11.32
N GLU A 251 4.65 12.20 10.47
CA GLU A 251 4.71 13.56 9.99
C GLU A 251 3.56 13.80 9.03
N LYS A 252 2.86 14.91 9.20
CA LYS A 252 1.82 15.34 8.27
C LYS A 252 2.18 16.65 7.60
N ALA A 253 1.74 16.76 6.35
CA ALA A 253 1.70 17.98 5.57
C ALA A 253 0.26 18.16 5.05
N GLU A 254 -0.34 19.32 5.32
CA GLU A 254 -1.73 19.59 4.93
C GLU A 254 -1.86 20.33 3.59
N THR A 255 -0.74 20.86 3.10
CA THR A 255 -0.65 21.65 1.87
C THR A 255 0.54 21.23 1.03
N SER A 256 0.50 21.46 -0.28
CA SER A 256 1.66 21.25 -1.17
C SER A 256 2.90 21.99 -0.66
N ALA A 257 2.75 23.26 -0.27
CA ALA A 257 3.86 24.07 0.25
C ALA A 257 4.48 23.48 1.52
N GLU A 258 3.66 22.95 2.43
CA GLU A 258 4.16 22.28 3.63
C GLU A 258 4.87 20.96 3.30
N LEU A 259 4.34 20.19 2.35
CA LEU A 259 4.96 18.95 1.88
C LEU A 259 6.35 19.25 1.31
N PHE A 260 6.47 20.18 0.36
CA PHE A 260 7.75 20.54 -0.24
C PHE A 260 8.75 21.08 0.78
N ARG A 261 8.31 21.93 1.72
CA ARG A 261 9.18 22.41 2.81
C ARG A 261 9.72 21.25 3.66
N LYS A 262 8.92 20.23 3.94
CA LYS A 262 9.36 19.05 4.72
C LYS A 262 10.27 18.14 3.90
N LEU A 263 9.98 17.94 2.60
CA LEU A 263 10.86 17.21 1.70
C LEU A 263 12.25 17.86 1.60
N GLU A 264 12.31 19.20 1.51
CA GLU A 264 13.57 19.94 1.57
C GLU A 264 14.32 19.73 2.89
N GLN A 265 13.60 19.63 4.02
CA GLN A 265 14.19 19.36 5.34
C GLN A 265 14.75 17.94 5.47
N LEU A 266 14.16 16.96 4.78
CA LEU A 266 14.71 15.61 4.73
C LEU A 266 16.04 15.56 3.97
N ASN A 267 16.32 16.55 3.11
CA ASN A 267 17.55 16.67 2.32
C ASN A 267 17.85 15.39 1.50
N LEU A 268 16.81 14.86 0.84
CA LEU A 268 16.85 13.68 -0.01
C LEU A 268 16.74 14.07 -1.49
N ASP A 269 17.31 13.26 -2.38
CA ASP A 269 17.10 13.39 -3.82
C ASP A 269 15.75 12.75 -4.19
N THR A 270 14.72 13.59 -4.30
CA THR A 270 13.34 13.15 -4.54
C THR A 270 12.77 13.69 -5.86
N LEU A 271 12.04 12.84 -6.57
CA LEU A 271 11.16 13.22 -7.67
C LEU A 271 9.72 13.28 -7.17
N VAL A 272 9.04 14.40 -7.36
CA VAL A 272 7.63 14.59 -7.00
C VAL A 272 6.78 14.66 -8.27
N ILE A 273 5.82 13.75 -8.41
CA ILE A 273 4.93 13.65 -9.57
C ILE A 273 3.49 13.91 -9.10
N PRO A 274 2.90 15.07 -9.41
CA PRO A 274 1.49 15.31 -9.13
C PRO A 274 0.59 14.47 -10.05
N HIS A 275 -0.48 13.89 -9.50
CA HIS A 275 -1.46 13.10 -10.25
C HIS A 275 -2.87 13.22 -9.62
N GLY A 276 -3.83 12.45 -10.15
CA GLY A 276 -5.19 12.41 -9.58
C GLY A 276 -6.05 13.65 -9.85
N SER A 277 -5.62 14.53 -10.75
CA SER A 277 -6.26 15.83 -11.06
C SER A 277 -7.48 15.75 -11.98
N ALA A 278 -7.88 14.55 -12.41
CA ALA A 278 -9.07 14.36 -13.22
C ALA A 278 -10.36 14.62 -12.42
N TRP A 279 -11.26 15.41 -12.98
CA TRP A 279 -12.55 15.74 -12.35
C TRP A 279 -13.48 14.52 -12.28
N GLY A 280 -14.27 14.42 -11.20
CA GLY A 280 -15.39 13.48 -11.10
C GLY A 280 -15.16 12.25 -10.23
N ASN A 281 -13.95 12.02 -9.72
CA ASN A 281 -13.68 10.98 -8.72
C ASN A 281 -13.24 11.60 -7.39
N VAL A 282 -12.05 12.21 -7.39
CA VAL A 282 -11.43 12.77 -6.17
C VAL A 282 -11.25 14.29 -6.23
N THR A 283 -11.25 14.89 -7.42
CA THR A 283 -11.06 16.33 -7.62
C THR A 283 -12.40 17.09 -7.70
N PRO A 284 -12.63 18.13 -6.87
CA PRO A 284 -13.80 18.99 -6.96
C PRO A 284 -13.90 19.73 -8.30
N PRO A 285 -15.12 20.01 -8.78
CA PRO A 285 -15.31 20.87 -9.95
C PRO A 285 -14.60 22.22 -9.77
N LEU A 286 -14.04 22.74 -10.87
CA LEU A 286 -13.38 24.06 -10.93
C LEU A 286 -12.08 24.18 -10.11
N THR A 287 -11.48 23.06 -9.70
CA THR A 287 -10.13 23.06 -9.08
C THR A 287 -9.09 23.57 -10.07
N SER A 288 -8.21 24.49 -9.62
CA SER A 288 -7.09 24.99 -10.41
C SER A 288 -5.85 24.12 -10.22
N TRP A 289 -5.05 24.01 -11.28
CA TRP A 289 -3.71 23.40 -11.20
C TRP A 289 -2.73 24.21 -10.34
N ASP A 290 -2.99 25.49 -10.11
CA ASP A 290 -2.12 26.36 -9.30
C ASP A 290 -2.01 25.90 -7.84
N LEU A 291 -2.93 25.04 -7.37
CA LEU A 291 -2.91 24.47 -6.02
C LEU A 291 -2.07 23.17 -5.95
N GLN A 292 -1.72 22.59 -7.10
CA GLN A 292 -1.01 21.31 -7.17
C GLN A 292 0.50 21.44 -6.96
N LEU A 293 1.07 22.64 -7.08
CA LEU A 293 2.50 22.92 -6.98
C LEU A 293 2.80 23.75 -5.72
#